data_AF-V4ZJI4-F1
#
_entry.id   AF-V4ZJI4-F1
#
_cell.length_a   1.000
_cell.length_b   1.000
_cell.length_c   1.000
_cell.angle_alpha   90.00
_cell.angle_beta   90.00
_cell.angle_gamma   90.00
#
_symmetry.space_group_name_H-M   'P 1'
#
loop_
_entity.id
_entity.type
_entity.pdbx_description
1 polymer ?
#
loop_
_entity_poly.entity_id
_entity_poly.type
_entity_poly.pdbx_seq_one_letter_code
_entity_poly.pdbx_strand_id
1 'polypeptide(L)'
;MSEFDPAPDSPRETPRWQDGTDTFGRVYDVVLGLTSPTTYTRVAELADCSPNAAKKHLDRLAEMGIARADRDSRPATYERNDGYLEWQEASRIATDLSLDAIIDRVEALEQRRTEYEAEFGTTDPATVTAFDAEDHDTIHDRMITVSDWQGVIRDVRLYELARQLSQNDGHLIPA
;
A
#
# COMPACT_ATOMS: atom_id res chain seq x y z
N MET A 1 44.76 0.74 30.20
CA MET A 1 43.89 -0.03 29.30
C MET A 1 42.47 0.31 29.72
N SER A 2 41.78 1.15 28.95
CA SER A 2 40.43 1.61 29.26
C SER A 2 39.45 0.50 28.89
N GLU A 3 38.73 0.01 29.89
CA GLU A 3 37.69 -0.99 29.73
C GLU A 3 36.51 -0.35 28.98
N PHE A 4 36.13 -0.99 27.88
CA PHE A 4 35.01 -0.60 27.03
C PHE A 4 33.72 -1.04 27.74
N ASP A 5 32.99 -0.07 28.28
CA ASP A 5 31.67 -0.27 28.88
C ASP A 5 30.65 -0.45 27.75
N PRO A 6 30.06 -1.64 27.54
CA PRO A 6 29.09 -1.84 26.48
C PRO A 6 27.81 -1.07 26.83
N ALA A 7 27.28 -0.37 25.82
CA ALA A 7 26.12 0.51 25.91
C ALA A 7 24.97 -0.03 26.78
N PRO A 8 24.22 0.84 27.48
CA PRO A 8 23.10 0.40 28.30
C PRO A 8 22.09 -0.35 27.42
N ASP A 9 21.55 -1.46 27.94
CA ASP A 9 20.39 -2.15 27.38
C ASP A 9 19.27 -1.12 27.17
N SER A 10 19.15 -0.62 25.95
CA SER A 10 17.99 0.15 25.56
C SER A 10 16.79 -0.79 25.71
N PRO A 11 15.80 -0.50 26.58
CA PRO A 11 14.55 -1.22 26.52
C PRO A 11 14.07 -1.11 25.07
N ARG A 12 13.63 -2.22 24.48
CA ARG A 12 13.03 -2.22 23.14
C ARG A 12 11.92 -1.18 23.15
N GLU A 13 12.19 0.01 22.63
CA GLU A 13 11.20 1.06 22.52
C GLU A 13 10.15 0.54 21.56
N THR A 14 9.02 0.14 22.11
CA THR A 14 7.85 -0.24 21.35
C THR A 14 7.53 0.95 20.44
N PRO A 15 7.57 0.78 19.10
CA PRO A 15 7.31 1.89 18.19
C PRO A 15 6.00 2.59 18.53
N ARG A 16 6.01 3.93 18.51
CA ARG A 16 4.91 4.81 18.96
C ARG A 16 3.54 4.58 18.28
N TRP A 17 3.48 3.76 17.23
CA TRP A 17 2.24 3.29 16.59
C TRP A 17 1.58 2.10 17.30
N GLN A 18 2.23 1.51 18.31
CA GLN A 18 1.69 0.40 19.11
C GLN A 18 0.92 0.86 20.35
N ASP A 19 0.96 2.16 20.70
CA ASP A 19 0.19 2.71 21.81
C ASP A 19 -1.29 2.84 21.44
N GLY A 20 -2.12 1.95 22.01
CA GLY A 20 -3.59 2.04 21.95
C GLY A 20 -4.29 1.01 21.06
N THR A 21 -3.55 0.19 20.32
CA THR A 21 -4.13 -0.79 19.39
C THR A 21 -4.09 -2.20 19.99
N ASP A 22 -5.25 -2.86 20.05
CA ASP A 22 -5.34 -4.26 20.48
C ASP A 22 -4.54 -5.18 19.55
N THR A 23 -4.33 -6.44 19.95
CA THR A 23 -3.54 -7.39 19.16
C THR A 23 -4.09 -7.55 17.73
N PHE A 24 -5.40 -7.40 17.55
CA PHE A 24 -6.01 -7.45 16.22
C PHE A 24 -5.55 -6.27 15.36
N GLY A 25 -5.64 -5.03 15.86
CA GLY A 25 -5.25 -3.87 15.08
C GLY A 25 -3.75 -3.84 14.76
N ARG A 26 -2.87 -4.30 15.67
CA ARG A 26 -1.43 -4.44 15.35
C ARG A 26 -1.18 -5.43 14.21
N VAL A 27 -1.89 -6.56 14.19
CA VAL A 27 -1.80 -7.53 13.09
C VAL A 27 -2.39 -6.95 11.80
N TYR A 28 -3.50 -6.22 11.89
CA TYR A 28 -4.10 -5.53 10.76
C TYR A 28 -3.14 -4.52 10.13
N ASP A 29 -2.50 -3.66 10.92
CA ASP A 29 -1.52 -2.67 10.44
C ASP A 29 -0.33 -3.35 9.74
N VAL A 30 0.17 -4.45 10.31
CA VAL A 30 1.23 -5.25 9.67
C VAL A 30 0.77 -5.82 8.34
N VAL A 31 -0.44 -6.38 8.25
CA VAL A 31 -1.01 -6.94 7.01
C VAL A 31 -1.14 -5.86 5.93
N LEU A 32 -1.60 -4.66 6.29
CA LEU A 32 -1.69 -3.55 5.36
C LEU A 32 -0.33 -3.09 4.81
N GLY A 33 0.75 -3.34 5.56
CA GLY A 33 2.12 -3.06 5.16
C GLY A 33 2.83 -4.17 4.37
N LEU A 34 2.22 -5.36 4.19
CA LEU A 34 2.87 -6.45 3.48
C LEU A 34 2.93 -6.18 1.97
N THR A 35 4.13 -6.33 1.39
CA THR A 35 4.37 -6.21 -0.06
C THR A 35 4.60 -7.56 -0.75
N SER A 36 4.59 -8.65 0.01
CA SER A 36 4.80 -10.01 -0.47
C SER A 36 4.23 -11.05 0.50
N PRO A 37 3.94 -12.29 0.05
CA PRO A 37 3.51 -13.38 0.92
C PRO A 37 4.44 -13.55 2.12
N THR A 38 3.88 -13.46 3.32
CA THR A 38 4.63 -13.44 4.59
C THR A 38 4.07 -14.46 5.56
N THR A 39 4.95 -15.20 6.23
CA THR A 39 4.53 -16.26 7.15
C THR A 39 3.85 -15.68 8.39
N TYR A 40 2.89 -16.40 8.96
CA TYR A 40 2.22 -15.95 10.19
C TYR A 40 3.19 -15.74 11.36
N THR A 41 4.32 -16.46 11.40
CA THR A 41 5.35 -16.27 12.42
C THR A 41 6.07 -14.94 12.25
N ARG A 42 6.38 -14.54 11.00
CA ARG A 42 7.01 -13.25 10.74
C ARG A 42 6.05 -12.10 11.02
N VAL A 43 4.76 -12.26 10.69
CA VAL A 43 3.73 -11.28 11.08
C VAL A 43 3.64 -11.15 12.60
N ALA A 44 3.72 -12.26 13.34
CA ALA A 44 3.68 -12.24 14.81
C ALA A 44 4.84 -11.43 15.42
N GLU A 45 6.04 -11.56 14.86
CA GLU A 45 7.21 -10.76 15.26
C GLU A 45 6.99 -9.27 14.99
N LEU A 46 6.48 -8.91 13.81
CA LEU A 46 6.24 -7.52 13.41
C LEU A 46 5.12 -6.87 14.25
N ALA A 47 4.08 -7.65 14.60
CA ALA A 47 2.94 -7.18 15.37
C ALA A 47 3.13 -7.28 16.89
N ASP A 48 4.32 -7.70 17.36
CA ASP A 48 4.62 -7.98 18.76
C ASP A 48 3.51 -8.80 19.45
N CYS A 49 3.25 -9.99 18.93
CA CYS A 49 2.28 -10.91 19.50
C CYS A 49 2.68 -12.39 19.34
N SER A 50 1.93 -13.29 19.98
CA SER A 50 2.21 -14.72 19.86
C SER A 50 1.88 -15.23 18.44
N PRO A 51 2.61 -16.22 17.90
CA PRO A 51 2.32 -16.82 16.58
C PRO A 51 0.89 -17.36 16.46
N ASN A 52 0.33 -17.90 17.56
CA ASN A 52 -1.04 -18.39 17.57
C ASN A 52 -2.07 -17.24 17.49
N ALA A 53 -1.82 -16.13 18.17
CA ALA A 53 -2.68 -14.94 18.08
C ALA A 53 -2.62 -14.33 16.67
N ALA A 54 -1.41 -14.17 16.10
CA ALA A 54 -1.22 -13.71 14.74
C ALA A 54 -1.98 -14.58 13.73
N LYS A 55 -1.80 -15.91 13.80
CA LYS A 55 -2.51 -16.86 12.91
C LYS A 55 -4.03 -16.71 13.00
N LYS A 56 -4.60 -16.62 14.21
CA LYS A 56 -6.04 -16.45 14.41
C LYS A 56 -6.56 -15.14 13.80
N HIS A 57 -5.83 -14.03 13.99
CA HIS A 57 -6.23 -12.74 13.43
C HIS A 57 -6.05 -12.71 11.90
N LEU A 58 -4.98 -13.31 11.38
CA LEU A 58 -4.74 -13.46 9.94
C LEU A 58 -5.80 -14.30 9.24
N ASP A 59 -6.22 -15.42 9.85
CA ASP A 59 -7.32 -16.23 9.34
C ASP A 59 -8.62 -15.42 9.30
N ARG A 60 -8.92 -14.64 10.35
CA ARG A 60 -10.08 -13.72 10.36
C ARG A 60 -9.98 -12.64 9.29
N LEU A 61 -8.80 -12.06 9.06
CA LEU A 61 -8.59 -11.06 8.01
C LEU A 61 -8.76 -11.67 6.62
N ALA A 62 -8.37 -12.93 6.44
CA ALA A 62 -8.60 -13.67 5.21
C ALA A 62 -10.09 -13.97 5.00
N GLU A 63 -10.83 -14.34 6.05
CA GLU A 63 -12.28 -14.50 6.02
C GLU A 63 -13.01 -13.20 5.65
N MET A 64 -12.50 -12.05 6.11
CA MET A 64 -13.01 -10.72 5.75
C MET A 64 -12.60 -10.26 4.34
N GLY A 65 -11.73 -11.00 3.66
CA GLY A 65 -11.19 -10.64 2.35
C GLY A 65 -10.09 -9.56 2.36
N ILE A 66 -9.64 -9.12 3.54
CA ILE A 66 -8.57 -8.11 3.69
C ILE A 66 -7.20 -8.71 3.36
N ALA A 67 -7.02 -10.00 3.68
CA ALA A 67 -5.82 -10.76 3.36
C ALA A 67 -6.15 -11.94 2.45
N ARG A 68 -5.16 -12.46 1.73
CA ARG A 68 -5.23 -13.79 1.13
C ARG A 68 -4.31 -14.72 1.90
N ALA A 69 -4.79 -15.93 2.15
CA ALA A 69 -4.03 -16.96 2.83
C ALA A 69 -3.63 -18.04 1.83
N ASP A 70 -2.33 -18.27 1.67
CA ASP A 70 -1.80 -19.47 1.04
C ASP A 70 -1.59 -20.52 2.13
N ARG A 71 -2.53 -21.48 2.17
CA ARG A 71 -2.55 -22.58 3.13
C ARG A 71 -1.77 -23.80 2.65
N ASP A 72 -1.35 -23.83 1.39
CA ASP A 72 -0.54 -24.91 0.82
C ASP A 72 0.94 -24.72 1.15
N SER A 73 1.36 -23.47 1.35
CA SER A 73 2.66 -23.11 1.90
C SER A 73 2.86 -23.66 3.32
N ARG A 74 4.09 -24.10 3.63
CA ARG A 74 4.49 -24.62 4.94
C ARG A 74 5.72 -23.84 5.44
N PRO A 75 5.57 -22.92 6.42
CA PRO A 75 4.34 -22.51 7.10
C PRO A 75 3.42 -21.64 6.23
N ALA A 76 2.12 -21.62 6.53
CA ALA A 76 1.13 -20.82 5.81
C ALA A 76 1.55 -19.34 5.70
N THR A 77 1.40 -18.78 4.51
CA THR A 77 1.73 -17.40 4.18
C THR A 77 0.47 -16.58 3.96
N TYR A 78 0.57 -15.30 4.27
CA TYR A 78 -0.51 -14.34 4.14
C TYR A 78 0.02 -13.14 3.36
N GLU A 79 -0.82 -12.59 2.50
CA GLU A 79 -0.54 -11.38 1.75
C GLU A 79 -1.73 -10.43 1.83
N ARG A 80 -1.47 -9.15 1.60
CA ARG A 80 -2.50 -8.13 1.51
C ARG A 80 -3.36 -8.37 0.27
N ASN A 81 -4.68 -8.27 0.40
CA ASN A 81 -5.56 -8.31 -0.76
C ASN A 81 -5.64 -6.91 -1.40
N ASP A 82 -4.68 -6.59 -2.26
CA ASP A 82 -4.59 -5.27 -2.91
C ASP A 82 -5.90 -4.88 -3.61
N GLY A 83 -6.50 -5.80 -4.36
CA GLY A 83 -7.76 -5.53 -5.07
C GLY A 83 -8.94 -5.23 -4.15
N TYR A 84 -9.00 -5.81 -2.95
CA TYR A 84 -10.05 -5.48 -1.97
C TYR A 84 -9.84 -4.08 -1.39
N LEU A 85 -8.59 -3.68 -1.11
CA LEU A 85 -8.29 -2.35 -0.59
C LEU A 85 -8.48 -1.27 -1.64
N GLU A 86 -8.10 -1.52 -2.89
CA GLU A 86 -8.39 -0.63 -4.02
C GLU A 86 -9.90 -0.44 -4.19
N TRP A 87 -10.67 -1.53 -4.14
CA TRP A 87 -12.12 -1.46 -4.18
C TRP A 87 -12.70 -0.66 -3.00
N GLN A 88 -12.22 -0.90 -1.78
CA GLN A 88 -12.69 -0.19 -0.59
C GLN A 88 -12.43 1.33 -0.70
N GLU A 89 -11.25 1.71 -1.19
CA GLU A 89 -10.89 3.11 -1.42
C GLU A 89 -11.77 3.74 -2.52
N ALA A 90 -11.94 3.05 -3.65
CA ALA A 90 -12.78 3.51 -4.74
C ALA A 90 -14.26 3.62 -4.32
N SER A 91 -14.78 2.68 -3.54
CA SER A 91 -16.13 2.75 -2.97
C SER A 91 -16.31 3.95 -2.06
N ARG A 92 -15.28 4.32 -1.29
CA ARG A 92 -15.31 5.54 -0.47
C ARG A 92 -15.38 6.79 -1.34
N ILE A 93 -14.51 6.90 -2.36
CA ILE A 93 -14.54 8.01 -3.32
C ILE A 93 -15.92 8.12 -3.99
N ALA A 94 -16.48 7.00 -4.44
CA ALA A 94 -17.79 6.93 -5.08
C ALA A 94 -18.94 7.35 -4.16
N THR A 95 -18.76 7.23 -2.83
CA THR A 95 -19.74 7.63 -1.82
C THR A 95 -19.59 9.10 -1.43
N ASP A 96 -18.34 9.56 -1.31
CA ASP A 96 -18.00 10.89 -0.78
C ASP A 96 -18.06 11.99 -1.86
N LEU A 97 -17.87 11.65 -3.13
CA LEU A 97 -17.85 12.58 -4.26
C LEU A 97 -19.03 12.38 -5.21
N SER A 98 -19.43 13.46 -5.88
CA SER A 98 -20.38 13.36 -6.99
C SER A 98 -19.72 12.75 -8.23
N LEU A 99 -20.53 12.14 -9.10
CA LEU A 99 -20.05 11.58 -10.36
C LEU A 99 -19.30 12.63 -11.21
N ASP A 100 -19.82 13.86 -11.27
CA ASP A 100 -19.17 14.95 -12.01
C ASP A 100 -17.79 15.31 -11.41
N ALA A 101 -17.68 15.39 -10.08
CA ALA A 101 -16.39 15.65 -9.43
C ALA A 101 -15.37 14.52 -9.65
N ILE A 102 -15.84 13.27 -9.72
CA ILE A 102 -14.99 12.12 -10.07
C ILE A 102 -14.54 12.23 -11.53
N ILE A 103 -15.42 12.58 -12.46
CA ILE A 103 -15.09 12.78 -13.88
C ILE A 103 -14.05 13.89 -14.04
N ASP A 104 -14.28 15.07 -13.45
CA ASP A 104 -13.36 16.20 -13.49
C ASP A 104 -11.97 15.80 -12.93
N ARG A 105 -11.96 14.99 -11.87
CA ARG A 105 -10.71 14.51 -11.27
C ARG A 105 -9.98 13.52 -12.17
N VAL A 106 -10.68 12.61 -12.84
CA VAL A 106 -10.09 11.70 -13.84
C VAL A 106 -9.46 12.51 -14.96
N GLU A 107 -10.18 13.47 -15.56
CA GLU A 107 -9.66 14.30 -16.65
C GLU A 107 -8.39 15.06 -16.25
N ALA A 108 -8.37 15.65 -15.04
CA ALA A 108 -7.20 16.35 -14.52
C ALA A 108 -5.99 15.41 -14.30
N LEU A 109 -6.23 14.20 -13.80
CA LEU A 109 -5.19 13.20 -13.59
C LEU A 109 -4.65 12.64 -14.92
N GLU A 110 -5.51 12.40 -15.90
CA GLU A 110 -5.09 11.98 -17.24
C GLU A 110 -4.24 13.04 -17.92
N GLN A 111 -4.64 14.32 -17.85
CA GLN A 111 -3.85 15.43 -18.37
C GLN A 111 -2.45 15.46 -17.71
N ARG A 112 -2.39 15.32 -16.39
CA ARG A 112 -1.12 15.29 -15.66
C ARG A 112 -0.26 14.08 -16.03
N ARG A 113 -0.89 12.92 -16.27
CA ARG A 113 -0.19 11.72 -16.78
C ARG A 113 0.43 12.00 -18.14
N THR A 114 -0.33 12.59 -19.08
CA THR A 114 0.18 12.93 -20.42
C THR A 114 1.34 13.92 -20.36
N GLU A 115 1.33 14.87 -19.43
CA GLU A 115 2.47 15.77 -19.19
C GLU A 115 3.74 15.01 -18.82
N TYR A 116 3.65 14.05 -17.89
CA TYR A 116 4.79 13.20 -17.53
C TYR A 116 5.24 12.28 -18.67
N GLU A 117 4.31 11.72 -19.42
CA GLU A 117 4.62 10.88 -20.59
C GLU A 117 5.37 11.68 -21.67
N ALA A 118 4.99 12.94 -21.88
CA ALA A 118 5.68 13.85 -22.78
C ALA A 118 7.05 14.28 -22.25
N GLU A 119 7.18 14.52 -20.94
CA GLU A 119 8.44 14.89 -20.29
C GLU A 119 9.49 13.77 -20.38
N PHE A 120 9.10 12.53 -20.08
CA PHE A 120 10.03 11.39 -20.05
C PHE A 120 10.08 10.58 -21.37
N GLY A 121 9.17 10.85 -22.32
CA GLY A 121 9.11 10.15 -23.60
C GLY A 121 8.74 8.66 -23.48
N THR A 122 8.07 8.27 -22.40
CA THR A 122 7.65 6.90 -22.11
C THR A 122 6.30 6.89 -21.42
N THR A 123 5.57 5.79 -21.52
CA THR A 123 4.29 5.59 -20.82
C THR A 123 4.42 4.84 -19.51
N ASP A 124 5.63 4.33 -19.21
CA ASP A 124 5.90 3.54 -18.02
C ASP A 124 6.97 4.21 -17.14
N PRO A 125 6.61 4.75 -15.96
CA PRO A 125 7.57 5.35 -15.03
C PRO A 125 8.68 4.38 -14.59
N ALA A 126 8.44 3.06 -14.59
CA ALA A 126 9.46 2.08 -14.21
C ALA A 126 10.63 2.00 -15.22
N THR A 127 10.44 2.53 -16.43
CA THR A 127 11.49 2.59 -17.45
C THR A 127 12.41 3.81 -17.32
N VAL A 128 12.06 4.77 -16.45
CA VAL A 128 12.85 5.98 -16.24
C VAL A 128 13.97 5.71 -15.26
N THR A 129 15.23 5.74 -15.72
CA THR A 129 16.41 5.73 -14.86
C THR A 129 16.68 7.12 -14.29
N ALA A 130 16.54 7.26 -12.97
CA ALA A 130 16.86 8.51 -12.27
C ALA A 130 18.38 8.74 -12.10
N PHE A 131 19.17 7.66 -12.21
CA PHE A 131 20.61 7.64 -11.89
C PHE A 131 21.54 8.10 -13.02
N ASP A 132 21.00 8.42 -14.20
CA ASP A 132 21.80 8.92 -15.34
C ASP A 132 22.03 10.44 -15.29
N ALA A 133 21.60 11.13 -14.24
CA ALA A 133 21.76 12.58 -14.09
C ALA A 133 23.13 12.96 -13.49
N GLU A 134 23.65 14.13 -13.89
CA GLU A 134 25.02 14.56 -13.58
C GLU A 134 25.25 14.98 -12.12
N ASP A 135 24.20 15.33 -11.37
CA ASP A 135 24.30 15.78 -9.98
C ASP A 135 23.19 15.21 -9.08
N HIS A 136 23.50 15.05 -7.79
CA HIS A 136 22.66 14.44 -6.77
C HIS A 136 21.31 15.15 -6.60
N ASP A 137 21.28 16.48 -6.69
CA ASP A 137 20.03 17.24 -6.57
C ASP A 137 19.09 16.94 -7.75
N THR A 138 19.64 16.81 -8.97
CA THR A 138 18.86 16.43 -10.16
C THR A 138 18.37 14.98 -10.08
N ILE A 139 19.16 14.07 -9.47
CA ILE A 139 18.72 12.70 -9.20
C ILE A 139 17.53 12.71 -8.24
N HIS A 140 17.63 13.47 -7.13
CA HIS A 140 16.57 13.54 -6.13
C HIS A 140 15.26 14.10 -6.71
N ASP A 141 15.33 15.22 -7.43
CA ASP A 141 14.17 15.82 -8.09
C ASP A 141 13.55 14.84 -9.08
N ARG A 142 14.37 14.14 -9.87
CA ARG A 142 13.87 13.13 -10.82
C ARG A 142 13.22 11.93 -10.12
N MET A 143 13.75 11.49 -8.99
CA MET A 143 13.12 10.43 -8.19
C MET A 143 11.76 10.87 -7.64
N ILE A 144 11.64 12.13 -7.19
CA ILE A 144 10.35 12.69 -6.75
C ILE A 144 9.37 12.72 -7.93
N THR A 145 9.77 13.28 -9.08
CA THR A 145 8.90 13.37 -10.26
C THR A 145 8.41 12.00 -10.73
N VAL A 146 9.29 10.99 -10.76
CA VAL A 146 8.90 9.62 -11.13
C VAL A 146 7.93 9.02 -10.10
N SER A 147 8.16 9.27 -8.81
CA SER A 147 7.27 8.80 -7.74
C SER A 147 5.89 9.46 -7.82
N ASP A 148 5.85 10.77 -8.10
CA ASP A 148 4.61 11.51 -8.33
C ASP A 148 3.85 10.98 -9.54
N TRP A 149 4.57 10.67 -10.63
CA TRP A 149 3.96 10.08 -11.82
C TRP A 149 3.36 8.69 -11.55
N GLN A 150 4.05 7.84 -10.79
CA GLN A 150 3.50 6.56 -10.31
C GLN A 150 2.23 6.79 -9.47
N GLY A 151 2.23 7.81 -8.61
CA GLY A 151 1.06 8.26 -7.86
C GLY A 151 -0.10 8.65 -8.76
N VAL A 152 0.14 9.45 -9.80
CA VAL A 152 -0.89 9.84 -10.77
C VAL A 152 -1.48 8.62 -11.48
N ILE A 153 -0.65 7.67 -11.93
CA ILE A 153 -1.15 6.44 -12.58
C ILE A 153 -2.03 5.63 -11.63
N ARG A 154 -1.63 5.51 -10.35
CA ARG A 154 -2.43 4.85 -9.32
C ARG A 154 -3.77 5.57 -9.10
N ASP A 155 -3.74 6.89 -9.00
CA ASP A 155 -4.93 7.70 -8.77
C ASP A 155 -5.91 7.66 -9.96
N VAL A 156 -5.42 7.67 -11.21
CA VAL A 156 -6.26 7.48 -12.40
C VAL A 156 -7.06 6.18 -12.28
N ARG A 157 -6.39 5.05 -12.04
CA ARG A 157 -7.06 3.73 -11.91
C ARG A 157 -8.09 3.73 -10.78
N LEU A 158 -7.75 4.35 -9.65
CA LEU A 158 -8.61 4.41 -8.48
C LEU A 158 -9.88 5.26 -8.73
N TYR A 159 -9.74 6.43 -9.35
CA TYR A 159 -10.87 7.31 -9.67
C TYR A 159 -11.71 6.76 -10.84
N GLU A 160 -11.12 6.07 -11.80
CA GLU A 160 -11.86 5.32 -12.82
C GLU A 160 -12.70 4.20 -12.21
N LEU A 161 -12.15 3.43 -11.26
CA LEU A 161 -12.89 2.42 -10.53
C LEU A 161 -14.05 3.05 -9.74
N ALA A 162 -13.79 4.18 -9.05
CA ALA A 162 -14.83 4.92 -8.35
C ALA A 162 -15.94 5.39 -9.30
N ARG A 163 -15.58 5.92 -10.47
CA ARG A 163 -16.53 6.34 -11.51
C ARG A 163 -17.42 5.17 -11.95
N GLN A 164 -16.83 4.00 -12.20
CA GLN A 164 -17.58 2.80 -12.57
C GLN A 164 -18.54 2.37 -11.46
N LEU A 165 -18.10 2.41 -10.20
CA LEU A 165 -18.96 2.11 -9.05
C LEU A 165 -20.11 3.10 -8.93
N SER A 166 -19.86 4.41 -9.07
CA SER A 166 -20.92 5.44 -9.04
C SER A 166 -21.93 5.30 -10.18
N GLN A 167 -21.51 4.85 -11.37
CA GLN A 167 -22.40 4.66 -12.53
C GLN A 167 -23.28 3.42 -12.41
N ASN A 168 -22.88 2.45 -11.59
CA ASN A 168 -23.51 1.13 -11.50
C ASN A 168 -24.16 0.87 -10.12
N ASP A 169 -24.56 1.92 -9.40
CA ASP A 169 -25.12 1.83 -8.03
C ASP A 169 -24.26 1.00 -7.05
N GLY A 170 -22.94 1.07 -7.17
CA GLY A 170 -21.98 0.36 -6.32
C GLY A 170 -21.64 -1.07 -6.77
N HIS A 171 -22.12 -1.51 -7.93
CA HIS A 171 -21.81 -2.83 -8.49
C HIS A 171 -20.76 -2.76 -9.62
N LEU A 172 -19.81 -3.70 -9.65
CA LEU A 172 -18.98 -3.90 -10.84
C LEU A 172 -19.77 -4.77 -11.82
N ILE A 173 -20.29 -4.18 -12.90
CA ILE A 173 -20.83 -4.97 -14.01
C ILE A 173 -19.65 -5.57 -14.78
N PRO A 174 -19.60 -6.89 -15.03
CA PRO A 174 -18.54 -7.47 -15.85
C PRO A 174 -18.62 -6.88 -17.27
N ALA A 175 -17.45 -6.57 -17.84
CA ALA A 175 -17.32 -6.22 -19.25
C ALA A 175 -17.65 -7.40 -20.17
#